data_AF-A8ZQ49-F1
#
_entry.id   AF-A8ZQ49-F1
#
_cell.length_a   1.000
_cell.length_b   1.000
_cell.length_c   1.000
_cell.angle_alpha   90.00
_cell.angle_beta   90.00
_cell.angle_gamma   90.00
#
_symmetry.space_group_name_H-M   'P 1'
#
loop_
_entity.id
_entity.type
_entity.pdbx_description
1 polymer ?
#
loop_
_entity_poly.entity_id
_entity_poly.type
_entity_poly.pdbx_seq_one_letter_code
_entity_poly.pdbx_strand_id
1 'polypeptide(L)' 'MSYPAKPSAEPCVTTFDEFVQLADYSLMDTLDADPDATVDGDDHRARQVFSGHFVPVTPTPLAEPEYVAHSSTFLRNLG' A
#
# COMPACT_ATOMS: atom_id res chain seq x y z
N MET A 1 4.53 -0.34 -45.54
CA MET A 1 5.68 0.18 -44.78
C MET A 1 5.63 -0.44 -43.40
N SER A 2 6.49 -1.42 -43.12
CA SER A 2 6.52 -2.12 -41.83
C SER A 2 7.56 -1.44 -40.95
N TYR A 3 7.15 -0.93 -39.78
CA TYR A 3 8.10 -0.41 -38.80
C TYR A 3 8.65 -1.59 -37.98
N PRO A 4 9.97 -1.75 -37.84
CA PRO A 4 10.51 -2.75 -36.94
C PRO A 4 10.20 -2.33 -35.51
N ALA A 5 9.56 -3.23 -34.75
CA ALA A 5 9.43 -3.05 -33.31
C ALA A 5 10.83 -3.14 -32.69
N LYS A 6 11.30 -2.02 -32.12
CA LYS A 6 12.52 -2.00 -31.31
C LYS A 6 12.24 -2.80 -30.04
N PRO A 7 13.00 -3.87 -29.72
CA PRO A 7 12.88 -4.48 -28.41
C PRO A 7 13.47 -3.48 -27.40
N SER A 8 12.59 -2.77 -26.69
CA SER A 8 13.02 -2.02 -25.50
C SER A 8 13.40 -3.07 -24.48
N ALA A 9 14.70 -3.21 -24.23
CA ALA A 9 15.19 -3.90 -23.06
C ALA A 9 14.88 -3.01 -21.85
N GLU A 10 13.61 -2.97 -21.46
CA GLU A 10 13.18 -2.42 -20.18
C GLU A 10 13.87 -3.28 -19.11
N PRO A 11 14.61 -2.67 -18.16
CA PRO A 11 15.21 -3.42 -17.07
C PRO A 11 14.11 -4.20 -16.34
N CYS A 12 14.27 -5.53 -16.30
CA CYS A 12 13.36 -6.38 -15.55
C CYS A 12 13.62 -6.13 -14.07
N VAL A 13 12.63 -5.62 -13.35
CA VAL A 13 12.66 -5.51 -11.89
C VAL A 13 12.82 -6.92 -11.32
N THR A 14 13.90 -7.16 -10.58
CA THR A 14 14.24 -8.49 -10.06
C THR A 14 14.04 -8.63 -8.56
N THR A 15 13.85 -7.50 -7.85
CA THR A 15 13.60 -7.47 -6.41
C THR A 15 12.41 -6.56 -6.07
N PHE A 16 11.81 -6.77 -4.91
CA PHE A 16 10.72 -5.90 -4.45
C PHE A 16 11.20 -4.50 -4.07
N ASP A 17 12.41 -4.36 -3.54
CA ASP A 17 12.98 -3.04 -3.26
C ASP A 17 13.09 -2.21 -4.55
N GLU A 18 13.53 -2.82 -5.66
CA GLU A 18 13.54 -2.17 -6.98
C GLU A 18 12.12 -1.80 -7.44
N PHE A 19 11.13 -2.68 -7.22
CA PHE A 19 9.71 -2.41 -7.54
C PHE A 19 9.17 -1.21 -6.76
N VAL A 20 9.44 -1.15 -5.46
CA VAL A 20 9.01 -0.08 -4.56
C VAL A 20 9.53 1.28 -5.05
N GLN A 21 10.77 1.36 -5.52
CA GLN A 21 11.32 2.62 -6.04
C GLN A 21 10.63 3.13 -7.32
N LEU A 22 9.90 2.29 -8.05
CA LEU A 22 9.15 2.67 -9.26
C LEU A 22 7.73 3.16 -8.97
N ALA A 23 7.24 2.96 -7.75
CA ALA A 23 5.92 3.43 -7.37
C ALA A 23 5.94 4.94 -7.10
N ASP A 24 4.95 5.65 -7.65
CA ASP A 24 4.73 7.06 -7.34
C ASP A 24 3.92 7.16 -6.04
N TYR A 25 4.62 7.49 -4.95
CA TYR A 25 4.03 7.71 -3.63
C TYR A 25 3.55 9.14 -3.41
N SER A 26 3.55 10.01 -4.43
CA SER A 26 3.14 11.42 -4.29
C SER A 26 1.73 11.62 -3.75
N LEU A 27 0.85 10.62 -3.91
CA LEU A 27 -0.45 10.62 -3.26
C LEU A 27 -0.30 10.76 -1.73
N MET A 28 0.58 9.98 -1.12
CA MET A 28 0.81 9.96 0.32
C MET A 28 1.35 11.30 0.85
N ASP A 29 2.09 12.03 0.03
CA ASP A 29 2.62 13.36 0.38
C ASP A 29 1.52 14.43 0.52
N THR A 30 0.33 14.15 -0.02
CA THR A 30 -0.82 15.06 0.00
C THR A 30 -1.94 14.62 0.96
N LEU A 31 -1.76 13.48 1.63
CA LEU A 31 -2.74 12.98 2.58
C LEU A 31 -2.55 13.60 3.96
N ASP A 32 -3.42 14.54 4.30
CA ASP A 32 -3.57 14.98 5.69
C ASP A 32 -4.39 13.97 6.50
N ALA A 33 -3.91 13.61 7.69
CA ALA A 33 -4.71 12.90 8.68
C ALA A 33 -5.84 13.80 9.21
N ASP A 34 -6.90 13.19 9.71
CA ASP A 34 -7.91 13.89 10.51
C ASP A 34 -7.23 14.60 11.69
N PRO A 35 -7.41 15.94 11.86
CA PRO A 35 -6.79 16.70 12.95
C PRO A 35 -7.19 16.21 14.35
N ASP A 36 -8.35 15.58 14.48
CA ASP A 36 -8.84 15.04 15.74
C ASP A 36 -8.39 13.58 15.97
N ALA A 37 -7.55 13.02 15.09
CA ALA A 37 -7.03 11.68 15.25
C ALA A 37 -5.99 11.57 16.38
N THR A 38 -6.03 10.43 17.06
CA THR A 38 -5.08 10.07 18.10
C THR A 38 -3.83 9.42 17.51
N VAL A 39 -2.68 9.68 18.15
CA VAL A 39 -1.38 9.15 17.70
C VAL A 39 -1.27 7.65 17.95
N ASP A 40 -1.96 7.13 18.97
CA ASP A 40 -1.98 5.70 19.29
C ASP A 40 -2.94 4.88 18.41
N GLY A 41 -3.77 5.56 17.60
CA GLY A 41 -4.70 4.93 16.68
C GLY A 41 -5.86 4.20 17.36
N ASP A 42 -6.21 4.55 18.60
CA ASP A 42 -7.40 4.00 19.29
C ASP A 42 -8.70 4.73 18.88
N ASP A 43 -8.78 5.19 17.63
CA ASP A 43 -9.94 5.89 17.06
C ASP A 43 -10.98 4.92 16.47
N HIS A 44 -11.28 3.83 17.18
CA HIS A 44 -12.21 2.79 16.70
C HIS A 44 -13.68 3.14 16.85
N ARG A 45 -14.00 4.24 17.55
CA ARG A 45 -15.38 4.66 17.77
C ARG A 45 -15.89 5.43 16.55
N ALA A 46 -17.11 5.12 16.13
CA ALA A 46 -17.79 5.92 15.13
C ALA A 46 -17.88 7.38 15.58
N ARG A 47 -17.31 8.29 14.78
CA ARG A 47 -17.37 9.73 14.95
C ARG A 47 -17.48 10.42 13.60
N GLN A 48 -18.00 11.64 13.61
CA GLN A 48 -18.02 12.46 12.41
C GLN A 48 -16.62 13.00 12.14
N VAL A 49 -16.14 12.84 10.91
CA VAL A 49 -14.88 13.42 10.42
C VAL A 49 -15.24 14.68 9.65
N PHE A 50 -14.74 15.83 10.10
CA PHE A 50 -15.04 17.14 9.47
C PHE A 50 -13.96 17.57 8.47
N SER A 51 -12.75 17.03 8.58
CA SER A 51 -11.59 17.33 7.72
C SER A 51 -10.56 16.20 7.78
N GLY A 52 -9.52 16.27 6.94
CA GLY A 52 -8.55 15.18 6.77
C GLY A 52 -9.03 14.11 5.82
N HIS A 53 -8.10 13.34 5.26
CA HIS A 53 -8.33 12.30 4.26
C HIS A 53 -8.44 10.90 4.88
N PHE A 54 -7.85 10.68 6.06
CA PHE A 54 -7.83 9.38 6.74
C PHE A 54 -7.73 9.53 8.26
N VAL A 55 -8.10 8.47 8.98
CA VAL A 55 -7.90 8.35 10.43
C VAL A 55 -6.92 7.20 10.68
N PRO A 56 -5.75 7.42 11.32
CA PRO A 56 -4.87 6.34 11.75
C PRO A 56 -5.59 5.46 12.77
N VAL A 57 -5.56 4.14 12.55
CA VAL A 57 -6.18 3.16 13.45
C VAL A 57 -5.25 1.97 13.66
N THR A 58 -5.12 1.53 14.91
CA THR A 58 -4.36 0.34 15.26
C THR A 58 -5.24 -0.90 15.05
N PRO A 59 -4.86 -1.86 14.20
CA PRO A 59 -5.69 -3.05 13.98
C PRO A 59 -5.95 -3.81 15.28
N THR A 60 -7.19 -4.24 15.51
CA THR A 60 -7.51 -5.16 16.61
C THR A 60 -7.04 -6.57 16.25
N PRO A 61 -6.07 -7.17 16.96
CA PRO A 61 -5.60 -8.51 16.64
C PRO A 61 -6.71 -9.56 16.84
N LEU A 62 -6.74 -10.58 15.98
CA LEU A 62 -7.51 -11.79 16.24
C LEU A 62 -6.85 -12.56 17.40
N ALA A 63 -7.65 -13.17 18.28
CA ALA A 63 -7.15 -13.87 19.46
C ALA A 63 -6.29 -15.10 19.12
N GLU A 64 -6.76 -15.92 18.17
CA GLU A 64 -6.09 -17.15 17.72
C GLU A 64 -6.07 -17.17 16.18
N PRO A 65 -5.22 -16.36 15.53
CA PRO A 65 -5.19 -16.28 14.07
C PRO A 65 -4.60 -17.57 13.47
N GLU A 66 -5.24 -18.09 12.42
CA GLU A 66 -4.72 -19.21 11.63
C GLU A 66 -4.47 -18.76 10.18
N TYR A 67 -3.31 -19.15 9.63
CA TYR A 67 -2.96 -18.89 8.24
C TYR A 67 -3.54 -19.98 7.33
N VAL A 68 -4.65 -19.67 6.65
CA VAL A 68 -5.39 -20.67 5.87
C VAL A 68 -4.87 -20.79 4.44
N ALA A 69 -4.66 -19.67 3.74
CA ALA A 69 -4.25 -19.66 2.34
C ALA A 69 -3.65 -18.33 1.94
N HIS A 70 -2.87 -18.34 0.86
CA HIS A 70 -2.41 -17.16 0.16
C HIS A 70 -2.23 -17.47 -1.33
N SER A 71 -2.13 -16.43 -2.16
CA SER A 71 -1.71 -16.58 -3.55
C SER A 71 -0.19 -16.63 -3.62
N SER A 72 0.39 -17.82 -3.84
CA SER A 72 1.85 -17.96 -3.95
C SER A 72 2.42 -17.19 -5.14
N THR A 73 1.65 -17.00 -6.20
CA THR A 73 2.03 -16.15 -7.33
C THR A 73 2.07 -14.68 -6.93
N PHE A 74 1.07 -14.20 -6.18
CA PHE A 74 1.05 -12.81 -5.72
C PHE A 74 2.20 -12.52 -4.77
N LEU A 75 2.42 -13.36 -3.76
CA LEU A 75 3.53 -13.16 -2.80
C LEU A 75 4.89 -13.20 -3.50
N ARG A 76 5.11 -14.13 -4.46
CA ARG A 76 6.35 -14.17 -5.24
C ARG A 76 6.58 -12.89 -6.05
N ASN A 77 5.52 -12.24 -6.54
CA ASN A 77 5.65 -10.97 -7.27
C ASN A 77 5.96 -9.79 -6.34
N LEU A 78 5.68 -9.91 -5.04
CA LEU A 78 6.00 -8.93 -4.02
C LEU A 78 7.40 -9.13 -3.40
N GLY A 79 8.22 -10.04 -3.94
CA GLY A 79 9.59 -10.33 -3.47
C GLY A 79 9.63 -11.17 -2.19
#